data_AF-A0A9D4TDP2-F1
#
_entry.id   AF-A0A9D4TDP2-F1
#
_cell.length_a   1.000
_cell.length_b   1.000
_cell.length_c   1.000
_cell.angle_alpha   90.00
_cell.angle_beta   90.00
_cell.angle_gamma   90.00
#
_symmetry.space_group_name_H-M   'P 1'
#
loop_
_entity.id
_entity.type
_entity.pdbx_description
1 polymer ?
#
loop_
_entity_poly.entity_id
_entity_poly.type
_entity_poly.pdbx_seq_one_letter_code
_entity_poly.pdbx_strand_id
1 'polypeptide(L)'
;MIAIDAITDSNCPAAKVVIAALYYNPVLLFETLSKIQRPDTQENLLDHFVKMWLGNIEYFMGLHDRKMCVLGLCTLISQRSRPQALSEMAPQVVPSLLVLFDGLKRAYAYRAQEEEESDDEEEDDDDCENDVLDSDEDELDDEGQEYLARLARRAKKGSPFPVTSATIEDDPDDDDDDEDEEDEEEETALESYTTPLDDDECPIDEYQVFKEVMQGLQSADPMWFGALTSGLSAEQQKSLQEVYVLADQRKAAAESRRIEKSGGYVFQNQTVPTSFNFGGAPLC
;
A
#
# COMPACT_ATOMS: atom_id res chain seq x y z
N MET A 1 29.65 -0.68 13.25
CA MET A 1 28.97 0.17 14.25
C MET A 1 27.94 1.02 13.55
N ILE A 2 28.34 2.03 12.76
CA ILE A 2 27.41 2.94 12.04
C ILE A 2 26.27 2.23 11.28
N ALA A 3 26.56 1.19 10.50
CA ALA A 3 25.51 0.46 9.74
C ALA A 3 24.59 -0.41 10.63
N ILE A 4 25.08 -0.88 11.78
CA ILE A 4 24.26 -1.63 12.75
C ILE A 4 23.37 -0.63 13.47
N ASP A 5 23.95 0.47 13.97
CA ASP A 5 23.23 1.52 14.70
C ASP A 5 22.08 2.09 13.85
N ALA A 6 22.31 2.29 12.54
CA ALA A 6 21.27 2.73 11.60
C ALA A 6 20.13 1.72 11.40
N ILE A 7 20.41 0.41 11.39
CA ILE A 7 19.37 -0.63 11.28
C ILE A 7 18.55 -0.75 12.57
N THR A 8 19.09 -0.27 13.69
CA THR A 8 18.47 -0.40 15.02
C THR A 8 17.70 0.84 15.49
N ASP A 9 17.73 1.91 14.71
CA ASP A 9 16.94 3.13 14.96
C ASP A 9 15.58 2.99 14.26
N SER A 10 14.51 3.11 15.05
CA SER A 10 13.13 2.87 14.62
C SER A 10 12.60 3.92 13.66
N ASN A 11 13.15 5.14 13.68
CA ASN A 11 12.82 6.19 12.71
C ASN A 11 13.76 6.18 11.50
N CYS A 12 14.62 5.16 11.36
CA CYS A 12 15.61 5.14 10.30
C CYS A 12 15.04 4.55 8.98
N PRO A 13 15.27 5.21 7.83
CA PRO A 13 14.98 4.66 6.50
C PRO A 13 15.59 3.25 6.26
N ALA A 14 16.63 2.88 7.00
CA ALA A 14 17.25 1.56 6.91
C ALA A 14 16.29 0.41 7.28
N ALA A 15 15.33 0.61 8.18
CA ALA A 15 14.35 -0.42 8.52
C ALA A 15 13.48 -0.78 7.29
N LYS A 16 13.04 0.23 6.54
CA LYS A 16 12.27 0.06 5.29
C LYS A 16 13.07 -0.72 4.24
N VAL A 17 14.36 -0.43 4.10
CA VAL A 17 15.26 -1.18 3.20
C VAL A 17 15.38 -2.65 3.61
N VAL A 18 15.46 -2.94 4.90
CA VAL A 18 15.50 -4.32 5.41
C VAL A 18 14.18 -5.05 5.13
N ILE A 19 13.04 -4.39 5.28
CA ILE A 19 11.71 -4.95 4.95
C ILE A 19 11.59 -5.22 3.45
N ALA A 20 12.05 -4.29 2.59
CA ALA A 20 12.07 -4.50 1.15
C ALA A 20 12.97 -5.70 0.76
N ALA A 21 14.15 -5.81 1.37
CA ALA A 21 15.04 -6.95 1.15
C ALA A 21 14.43 -8.27 1.66
N LEU A 22 13.69 -8.24 2.77
CA LEU A 22 12.95 -9.39 3.31
C LEU A 22 11.88 -9.86 2.32
N TYR A 23 11.12 -8.91 1.77
CA TYR A 23 10.08 -9.19 0.78
C TYR A 23 10.67 -9.79 -0.51
N TYR A 24 11.82 -9.27 -0.97
CA TYR A 24 12.48 -9.74 -2.19
C TYR A 24 13.15 -11.12 -2.04
N ASN A 25 13.92 -11.34 -0.97
CA ASN A 25 14.61 -12.61 -0.73
C ASN A 25 14.80 -12.89 0.77
N PRO A 26 13.80 -13.52 1.43
CA PRO A 26 13.84 -13.73 2.87
C PRO A 26 14.95 -14.70 3.29
N VAL A 27 15.28 -15.69 2.44
CA VAL A 27 16.33 -16.68 2.74
C VAL A 27 17.69 -16.00 2.84
N LEU A 28 18.06 -15.21 1.84
CA LEU A 28 19.34 -14.50 1.84
C LEU A 28 19.43 -13.49 2.99
N LEU A 29 18.34 -12.77 3.26
CA LEU A 29 18.28 -11.83 4.37
C LEU A 29 18.53 -12.53 5.70
N PHE A 30 17.82 -13.64 5.96
CA PHE A 30 17.96 -14.40 7.21
C PHE A 30 19.37 -14.95 7.36
N GLU A 31 19.94 -15.55 6.31
CA GLU A 31 21.31 -16.07 6.34
C GLU A 31 22.37 -14.98 6.57
N THR A 32 22.08 -13.74 6.16
CA THR A 32 23.01 -12.62 6.30
C THR A 32 22.89 -11.99 7.69
N LEU A 33 21.68 -11.60 8.10
CA LEU A 33 21.44 -10.90 9.37
C LEU A 33 21.66 -11.80 10.59
N SER A 34 21.37 -13.10 10.49
CA SER A 34 21.61 -14.04 11.61
C SER A 34 23.10 -14.24 11.94
N LYS A 35 24.01 -13.97 10.98
CA LYS A 35 25.47 -14.08 11.17
C LYS A 35 26.08 -12.84 11.83
N ILE A 36 25.35 -11.72 11.85
CA ILE A 36 25.81 -10.47 12.43
C ILE A 36 25.37 -10.45 13.89
N GLN A 37 26.31 -10.34 14.81
CA GLN A 37 26.00 -10.18 16.24
C GLN A 37 26.08 -8.72 16.65
N ARG A 38 25.15 -8.31 17.50
CA ARG A 38 25.19 -7.01 18.15
C ARG A 38 26.33 -6.97 19.18
N PRO A 39 27.19 -5.93 19.16
CA PRO A 39 28.33 -5.83 20.08
C PRO A 39 27.93 -5.72 21.56
N ASP A 40 26.73 -5.22 21.85
CA ASP A 40 26.26 -4.86 23.19
C ASP A 40 25.40 -5.95 23.85
N THR A 41 24.52 -6.62 23.09
CA THR A 41 23.60 -7.64 23.63
C THR A 41 24.00 -9.08 23.31
N GLN A 42 24.98 -9.29 22.42
CA GLN A 42 25.32 -10.60 21.81
C GLN A 42 24.14 -11.30 21.09
N GLU A 43 23.00 -10.63 20.92
CA GLU A 43 21.88 -11.09 20.11
C GLU A 43 22.26 -11.00 18.63
N ASN A 44 21.73 -11.90 17.80
CA ASN A 44 21.91 -11.76 16.35
C ASN A 44 21.04 -10.61 15.83
N LEU A 45 21.48 -9.96 14.75
CA LEU A 45 20.85 -8.77 14.23
C LEU A 45 19.43 -9.02 13.72
N LEU A 46 19.13 -10.24 13.24
CA LEU A 46 17.80 -10.60 12.77
C LEU A 46 16.78 -10.60 13.91
N ASP A 47 17.08 -11.25 15.03
CA ASP A 47 16.20 -11.29 16.20
C ASP A 47 15.98 -9.91 16.79
N HIS A 48 17.07 -9.12 16.89
CA HIS A 48 16.99 -7.74 17.31
C HIS A 48 16.09 -6.90 16.39
N PHE A 49 16.27 -7.03 15.07
CA PHE A 49 15.48 -6.31 14.07
C PHE A 49 13.99 -6.65 14.17
N VAL A 50 13.63 -7.93 14.34
CA VAL A 50 12.22 -8.34 14.51
C VAL A 50 11.60 -7.70 15.75
N LYS A 51 12.34 -7.64 16.86
CA LYS A 51 11.87 -6.98 18.10
C LYS A 51 11.68 -5.49 17.93
N MET A 52 12.66 -4.82 17.33
CA MET A 52 12.60 -3.41 17.02
C MET A 52 11.42 -3.12 16.08
N TRP A 53 11.29 -3.87 14.99
CA TRP A 53 10.25 -3.67 13.99
C TRP A 53 8.85 -3.78 14.60
N LEU A 54 8.55 -4.88 15.30
CA LEU A 54 7.24 -5.07 15.94
C LEU A 54 6.96 -4.04 17.04
N GLY A 55 7.99 -3.57 17.75
CA GLY A 55 7.86 -2.53 18.78
C GLY A 55 7.66 -1.11 18.24
N ASN A 56 7.83 -0.90 16.93
CA ASN A 56 7.82 0.42 16.29
C ASN A 56 6.89 0.46 15.07
N ILE A 57 5.85 -0.38 15.06
CA ILE A 57 4.88 -0.49 13.96
C ILE A 57 4.14 0.83 13.70
N GLU A 58 3.90 1.61 14.75
CA GLU A 58 3.20 2.90 14.68
C GLU A 58 4.00 3.97 13.92
N TYR A 59 5.32 3.81 13.73
CA TYR A 59 6.16 4.76 13.00
C TYR A 59 6.14 4.58 11.48
N PHE A 60 5.45 3.55 10.96
CA PHE A 60 5.25 3.37 9.53
C PHE A 60 4.05 4.19 9.07
N MET A 61 4.35 5.38 8.54
CA MET A 61 3.38 6.38 8.11
C MET A 61 3.29 6.43 6.58
N GLY A 62 2.12 6.74 6.06
CA GLY A 62 1.88 6.79 4.63
C GLY A 62 1.46 5.46 4.02
N LEU A 63 0.93 5.53 2.81
CA LEU A 63 0.34 4.37 2.12
C LEU A 63 1.42 3.33 1.78
N HIS A 64 2.54 3.78 1.22
CA HIS A 64 3.63 2.90 0.77
C HIS A 64 4.25 2.13 1.94
N ASP A 65 4.65 2.84 2.99
CA ASP A 65 5.30 2.24 4.15
C ASP A 65 4.44 1.17 4.80
N ARG A 66 3.13 1.46 4.96
CA ARG A 66 2.18 0.53 5.58
C ARG A 66 1.96 -0.70 4.71
N LYS A 67 1.81 -0.54 3.37
CA LYS A 67 1.77 -1.66 2.42
C LYS A 67 3.00 -2.54 2.54
N MET A 68 4.19 -1.94 2.50
CA MET A 68 5.46 -2.65 2.61
C MET A 68 5.60 -3.40 3.94
N CYS A 69 5.16 -2.77 5.04
CA CYS A 69 5.13 -3.40 6.35
C CYS A 69 4.22 -4.62 6.41
N VAL A 70 2.99 -4.51 5.91
CA VAL A 70 2.03 -5.63 5.86
C VAL A 70 2.61 -6.79 5.04
N LEU A 71 3.10 -6.51 3.84
CA LEU A 71 3.69 -7.52 2.95
C LEU A 71 4.94 -8.18 3.56
N GLY A 72 5.78 -7.38 4.20
CA GLY A 72 6.96 -7.86 4.93
C GLY A 72 6.59 -8.79 6.08
N LEU A 73 5.62 -8.40 6.92
CA LEU A 73 5.17 -9.22 8.05
C LEU A 73 4.51 -10.52 7.57
N CYS A 74 3.71 -10.46 6.50
CA CYS A 74 3.14 -11.64 5.85
C CYS A 74 4.23 -12.59 5.35
N THR A 75 5.30 -12.03 4.76
CA THR A 75 6.47 -12.80 4.33
C THR A 75 7.18 -13.44 5.52
N LEU A 76 7.38 -12.67 6.60
CA LEU A 76 8.04 -13.11 7.83
C LEU A 76 7.31 -14.30 8.48
N ILE A 77 5.98 -14.22 8.67
CA ILE A 77 5.20 -15.29 9.32
C ILE A 77 5.03 -16.53 8.45
N SER A 78 5.20 -16.40 7.14
CA SER A 78 5.14 -17.51 6.18
C SER A 78 6.42 -18.33 6.14
N GLN A 79 7.51 -17.87 6.76
CA GLN A 79 8.78 -18.58 6.73
C GLN A 79 8.74 -19.87 7.55
N ARG A 80 9.28 -20.96 7.00
CA ARG A 80 9.42 -22.24 7.73
C ARG A 80 10.44 -22.16 8.84
N SER A 81 11.57 -21.50 8.58
CA SER A 81 12.63 -21.25 9.57
C SER A 81 12.39 -19.89 10.21
N ARG A 82 11.65 -19.88 11.32
CA ARG A 82 11.28 -18.65 12.03
C ARG A 82 12.40 -18.16 12.94
N PRO A 83 12.69 -16.85 12.98
CA PRO A 83 13.57 -16.27 14.00
C PRO A 83 13.04 -16.54 15.40
N GLN A 84 13.93 -16.62 16.40
CA GLN A 84 13.52 -16.88 17.77
C GLN A 84 12.68 -15.72 18.30
N ALA A 85 13.08 -14.48 17.99
CA ALA A 85 12.33 -13.27 18.34
C ALA A 85 10.89 -13.30 17.84
N LEU A 86 10.66 -13.80 16.61
CA LEU A 86 9.31 -13.90 16.06
C LEU A 86 8.44 -14.86 16.88
N SER A 87 9.02 -15.97 17.36
CA SER A 87 8.29 -16.93 18.19
C SER A 87 7.93 -16.34 19.55
N GLU A 88 8.83 -15.55 20.14
CA GLU A 88 8.63 -14.86 21.41
C GLU A 88 7.55 -13.76 21.30
N MET A 89 7.50 -13.06 20.16
CA MET A 89 6.58 -11.95 19.91
C MET A 89 5.33 -12.35 19.15
N ALA A 90 5.09 -13.63 18.92
CA ALA A 90 3.96 -14.13 18.13
C ALA A 90 2.60 -13.49 18.51
N PRO A 91 2.26 -13.30 19.80
CA PRO A 91 0.98 -12.69 20.18
C PRO A 91 0.82 -11.22 19.76
N GLN A 92 1.91 -10.51 19.42
CA GLN A 92 1.90 -9.11 19.01
C GLN A 92 1.76 -8.94 17.49
N VAL A 93 2.10 -9.97 16.70
CA VAL A 93 2.18 -9.85 15.24
C VAL A 93 0.81 -9.52 14.62
N VAL A 94 -0.24 -10.23 15.00
CA VAL A 94 -1.59 -9.95 14.45
C VAL A 94 -2.13 -8.60 14.93
N PRO A 95 -2.03 -8.22 16.22
CA PRO A 95 -2.33 -6.86 16.66
C PRO A 95 -1.61 -5.78 15.85
N SER A 96 -0.30 -5.93 15.59
CA SER A 96 0.49 -5.01 14.77
C SER A 96 -0.06 -4.91 13.33
N LEU A 97 -0.42 -6.04 12.71
CA LEU A 97 -1.03 -6.05 11.39
C LEU A 97 -2.38 -5.32 11.38
N LEU A 98 -3.18 -5.45 12.43
CA LEU A 98 -4.46 -4.74 12.53
C LEU A 98 -4.28 -3.22 12.64
N VAL A 99 -3.26 -2.74 13.37
CA VAL A 99 -2.90 -1.32 13.43
C VAL A 99 -2.54 -0.81 12.03
N LEU A 100 -1.70 -1.56 11.29
CA LEU A 100 -1.32 -1.20 9.92
C LEU A 100 -2.53 -1.16 8.98
N PHE A 101 -3.47 -2.11 9.09
CA PHE A 101 -4.68 -2.12 8.27
C PHE A 101 -5.62 -0.96 8.58
N ASP A 102 -5.69 -0.51 9.82
CA ASP A 102 -6.46 0.67 10.19
C ASP A 102 -5.86 1.94 9.56
N GLY A 103 -4.53 2.09 9.66
CA GLY A 103 -3.80 3.16 8.97
C GLY A 103 -3.94 3.10 7.44
N LEU A 104 -3.93 1.90 6.84
CA LEU A 104 -4.15 1.74 5.40
C LEU A 104 -5.55 2.17 4.99
N LYS A 105 -6.59 1.83 5.75
CA LYS A 105 -7.96 2.26 5.44
C LYS A 105 -8.07 3.78 5.39
N ARG A 106 -7.46 4.47 6.35
CA ARG A 106 -7.42 5.94 6.39
C ARG A 106 -6.64 6.51 5.20
N ALA A 107 -5.43 6.01 4.95
CA ALA A 107 -4.61 6.45 3.82
C ALA A 107 -5.29 6.24 2.45
N TYR A 108 -6.00 5.13 2.24
CA TYR A 108 -6.78 4.93 1.01
C TYR A 108 -7.97 5.87 0.89
N ALA A 109 -8.63 6.20 2.00
CA ALA A 109 -9.75 7.13 1.98
C ALA A 109 -9.29 8.56 1.64
N TYR A 110 -8.18 8.99 2.25
CA TYR A 110 -7.56 10.29 1.96
C TYR A 110 -7.15 10.39 0.49
N ARG A 111 -6.44 9.39 -0.04
CA ARG A 111 -6.03 9.38 -1.46
C ARG A 111 -7.22 9.42 -2.42
N ALA A 112 -8.33 8.75 -2.10
CA ALA A 112 -9.52 8.79 -2.93
C ALA A 112 -10.19 10.18 -2.92
N GLN A 113 -10.12 10.92 -1.80
CA GLN A 113 -10.63 12.28 -1.70
C GLN A 113 -9.76 13.27 -2.50
N GLU A 114 -8.43 13.19 -2.38
CA GLU A 114 -7.51 14.02 -3.19
C GLU A 114 -7.69 13.78 -4.71
N GLU A 115 -8.00 12.55 -5.12
CA GLU A 115 -8.29 12.23 -6.53
C GLU A 115 -9.65 12.82 -6.98
N GLU A 116 -10.68 12.80 -6.12
CA GLU A 116 -12.00 13.40 -6.42
C GLU A 116 -11.94 14.94 -6.50
N GLU A 117 -11.20 15.59 -5.60
CA GLU A 117 -11.05 17.06 -5.59
C GLU A 117 -10.21 17.58 -6.77
N SER A 118 -9.25 16.78 -7.25
CA SER A 118 -8.46 17.11 -8.45
C SER A 118 -9.26 17.00 -9.75
N ASP A 119 -10.27 16.13 -9.82
CA ASP A 119 -11.12 15.97 -11.01
C ASP A 119 -12.20 17.08 -11.09
N ASP A 120 -12.63 17.66 -9.95
CA ASP A 120 -13.61 18.74 -9.90
C ASP A 120 -13.03 20.12 -10.34
N GLU A 121 -11.71 20.27 -10.45
CA GLU A 121 -11.04 21.47 -11.00
C GLU A 121 -10.99 21.47 -12.55
N GLU A 122 -11.38 20.38 -13.23
CA GLU A 122 -11.34 20.26 -14.71
C GLU A 122 -12.65 20.67 -15.44
N GLU A 123 -13.69 21.14 -14.74
CA GLU A 123 -14.97 21.54 -15.37
C GLU A 123 -15.18 23.08 -15.46
N ASP A 124 -14.21 23.88 -15.93
CA ASP A 124 -14.54 25.26 -16.39
C ASP A 124 -13.50 25.92 -17.34
N ASP A 125 -13.21 25.35 -18.52
CA ASP A 125 -13.01 26.19 -19.73
C ASP A 125 -12.99 25.33 -21.01
N ASP A 126 -14.11 25.27 -21.74
CA ASP A 126 -14.12 24.68 -23.08
C ASP A 126 -15.05 25.49 -24.01
N ASP A 127 -14.67 26.75 -24.27
CA ASP A 127 -15.21 27.52 -25.39
C ASP A 127 -14.15 28.47 -26.00
N CYS A 128 -13.19 27.92 -26.75
CA CYS A 128 -12.39 28.68 -27.71
C CYS A 128 -12.00 27.86 -28.96
N GLU A 129 -12.91 27.77 -29.94
CA GLU A 129 -12.53 27.63 -31.36
C GLU A 129 -11.75 28.89 -31.79
N ASN A 130 -10.51 28.78 -32.29
CA ASN A 130 -10.10 29.27 -33.63
C ASN A 130 -8.59 29.12 -33.95
N ASP A 131 -8.32 28.72 -35.19
CA ASP A 131 -7.15 28.97 -36.05
C ASP A 131 -5.72 28.49 -35.69
N VAL A 132 -5.35 27.40 -36.38
CA VAL A 132 -4.09 27.15 -37.12
C VAL A 132 -3.17 28.38 -37.28
N LEU A 133 -1.87 28.24 -36.93
CA LEU A 133 -0.68 28.49 -37.80
C LEU A 133 0.67 28.38 -37.03
N ASP A 134 1.42 27.33 -37.34
CA ASP A 134 2.89 27.29 -37.60
C ASP A 134 3.79 28.39 -36.98
N SER A 135 4.54 28.07 -35.91
CA SER A 135 5.88 28.63 -35.64
C SER A 135 6.65 27.80 -34.60
N ASP A 136 7.88 27.38 -34.95
CA ASP A 136 8.94 26.93 -34.02
C ASP A 136 9.16 28.02 -32.94
N GLU A 137 8.85 27.73 -31.68
CA GLU A 137 9.52 28.27 -30.49
C GLU A 137 9.13 27.41 -29.27
N ASP A 138 10.06 27.24 -28.33
CA ASP A 138 10.00 26.33 -27.17
C ASP A 138 8.86 26.67 -26.19
N GLU A 139 7.62 26.42 -26.57
CA GLU A 139 6.45 26.48 -25.69
C GLU A 139 6.19 25.07 -25.13
N LEU A 140 6.41 24.90 -23.82
CA LEU A 140 5.84 23.78 -23.09
C LEU A 140 4.32 23.86 -23.28
N ASP A 141 3.74 22.80 -23.83
CA ASP A 141 2.28 22.66 -23.95
C ASP A 141 1.62 22.84 -22.58
N ASP A 142 0.34 23.19 -22.58
CA ASP A 142 -0.44 23.39 -21.35
C ASP A 142 -0.35 22.14 -20.44
N GLU A 143 -0.32 20.96 -21.07
CA GLU A 143 -0.14 19.65 -20.41
C GLU A 143 1.25 19.48 -19.74
N GLY A 144 2.31 20.05 -20.34
CA GLY A 144 3.66 20.11 -19.79
C GLY A 144 3.82 21.16 -18.68
N GLN A 145 3.10 22.28 -18.77
CA GLN A 145 3.04 23.27 -17.70
C GLN A 145 2.26 22.74 -16.49
N GLU A 146 1.18 22.02 -16.72
CA GLU A 146 0.39 21.36 -15.68
C GLU A 146 1.18 20.22 -15.03
N TYR A 147 1.89 19.41 -15.82
CA TYR A 147 2.83 18.41 -15.29
C TYR A 147 3.92 19.05 -14.42
N LEU A 148 4.46 20.20 -14.84
CA LEU A 148 5.43 20.98 -14.05
C LEU A 148 4.81 21.61 -12.81
N ALA A 149 3.56 22.08 -12.88
CA ALA A 149 2.82 22.61 -11.73
C ALA A 149 2.53 21.52 -10.70
N ARG A 150 2.14 20.31 -11.16
CA ARG A 150 1.94 19.13 -10.32
C ARG A 150 3.25 18.65 -9.69
N LEU A 151 4.35 18.66 -10.45
CA LEU A 151 5.71 18.44 -9.92
C LEU A 151 6.11 19.50 -8.90
N ALA A 152 5.80 20.77 -9.13
CA ALA A 152 6.16 21.88 -8.26
C ALA A 152 5.35 21.87 -6.95
N ARG A 153 4.04 21.58 -7.01
CA ARG A 153 3.18 21.37 -5.84
C ARG A 153 3.70 20.18 -5.01
N ARG A 154 3.99 19.03 -5.65
CA ARG A 154 4.59 17.86 -4.98
C ARG A 154 5.98 18.13 -4.40
N ALA A 155 6.80 18.95 -5.06
CA ALA A 155 8.12 19.33 -4.57
C ALA A 155 8.07 20.33 -3.40
N LYS A 156 7.07 21.22 -3.37
CA LYS A 156 6.83 22.15 -2.25
C LYS A 156 6.24 21.44 -1.03
N LYS A 157 5.35 20.45 -1.20
CA LYS A 157 4.69 19.70 -0.11
C LYS A 157 5.62 18.72 0.62
N GLY A 158 6.81 18.35 0.08
CA GLY A 158 7.64 17.27 0.66
C GLY A 158 9.17 17.36 0.60
N SER A 159 9.79 18.47 0.18
CA SER A 159 11.26 18.56 0.07
C SER A 159 11.94 19.14 1.33
N PRO A 160 12.87 18.41 2.00
CA PRO A 160 13.69 18.96 3.08
C PRO A 160 14.88 19.78 2.56
N PHE A 161 15.03 19.95 1.24
CA PHE A 161 16.04 20.79 0.61
C PHE A 161 15.40 22.05 0.05
N PRO A 162 15.88 23.26 0.42
CA PRO A 162 15.38 24.48 -0.19
C PRO A 162 15.71 24.46 -1.69
N VAL A 163 14.67 24.42 -2.51
CA VAL A 163 14.78 24.59 -3.96
C VAL A 163 15.17 26.05 -4.20
N THR A 164 16.47 26.32 -4.32
CA THR A 164 16.95 27.63 -4.79
C THR A 164 16.80 27.70 -6.31
N SER A 165 15.56 27.74 -6.80
CA SER A 165 15.29 28.26 -8.14
C SER A 165 14.94 29.73 -7.98
N ALA A 166 15.93 30.57 -8.22
CA ALA A 166 15.78 32.01 -8.20
C ALA A 166 14.96 32.44 -9.42
N THR A 167 13.63 32.54 -9.25
CA THR A 167 12.68 33.50 -9.86
C THR A 167 11.26 32.97 -9.67
N ILE A 168 10.65 33.25 -8.52
CA ILE A 168 9.20 33.40 -8.40
C ILE A 168 9.04 34.69 -7.59
N GLU A 169 8.55 35.74 -8.25
CA GLU A 169 8.22 37.00 -7.59
C GLU A 169 7.04 36.74 -6.64
N ASP A 170 7.16 37.30 -5.43
CA ASP A 170 6.15 37.25 -4.37
C ASP A 170 4.81 37.81 -4.87
N ASP A 171 3.74 37.04 -4.70
CA ASP A 171 2.41 37.61 -4.44
C ASP A 171 1.95 37.10 -3.06
N PRO A 172 1.73 37.98 -2.07
CA PRO A 172 1.25 37.59 -0.76
C PRO A 172 -0.24 37.93 -0.65
N ASP A 173 -1.12 37.03 -1.06
CA ASP A 173 -2.53 37.02 -0.68
C ASP A 173 -3.12 35.64 -1.01
N ASP A 174 -3.02 34.70 -0.08
CA ASP A 174 -4.14 33.79 0.21
C ASP A 174 -4.02 33.33 1.67
N ASP A 175 -4.79 34.02 2.52
CA ASP A 175 -5.21 33.50 3.82
C ASP A 175 -6.29 32.44 3.54
N ASP A 176 -5.88 31.24 3.12
CA ASP A 176 -6.69 30.05 3.31
C ASP A 176 -6.21 29.38 4.61
N ASP A 177 -6.93 29.73 5.69
CA ASP A 177 -7.01 28.97 6.93
C ASP A 177 -7.62 27.59 6.59
N ASP A 178 -6.86 26.70 5.97
CA ASP A 178 -7.19 25.28 5.90
C ASP A 178 -6.85 24.65 7.25
N GLU A 179 -7.87 24.56 8.12
CA GLU A 179 -7.85 23.82 9.39
C GLU A 179 -7.79 22.29 9.19
N ASP A 180 -6.86 21.79 8.36
CA ASP A 180 -6.65 20.34 8.10
C ASP A 180 -5.26 19.86 8.56
N GLU A 181 -4.69 20.48 9.61
CA GLU A 181 -3.41 20.09 10.21
C GLU A 181 -3.42 18.69 10.88
N GLU A 182 -4.54 17.96 10.95
CA GLU A 182 -4.59 16.63 11.58
C GLU A 182 -4.14 15.47 10.65
N ASP A 183 -4.14 15.63 9.32
CA ASP A 183 -3.75 14.57 8.38
C ASP A 183 -2.32 14.73 7.81
N GLU A 184 -1.68 15.89 7.99
CA GLU A 184 -0.29 16.14 7.55
C GLU A 184 0.74 15.23 8.27
N GLU A 185 0.42 14.72 9.47
CA GLU A 185 1.31 13.83 10.23
C GLU A 185 1.39 12.41 9.67
N GLU A 186 0.51 12.02 8.74
CA GLU A 186 0.52 10.68 8.14
C GLU A 186 1.32 10.58 6.83
N GLU A 187 1.75 11.68 6.22
CA GLU A 187 2.58 11.66 5.02
C GLU A 187 4.07 11.65 5.34
N THR A 188 4.82 10.74 4.70
CA THR A 188 6.28 10.79 4.75
C THR A 188 6.83 11.42 3.48
N ALA A 189 7.94 12.13 3.57
CA ALA A 189 8.64 12.69 2.40
C ALA A 189 8.96 11.63 1.30
N LEU A 190 8.89 10.34 1.64
CA LEU A 190 9.08 9.22 0.73
C LEU A 190 7.83 8.82 -0.06
N GLU A 191 6.61 9.24 0.33
CA GLU A 191 5.39 9.03 -0.46
C GLU A 191 5.44 9.74 -1.83
N SER A 192 6.32 10.74 -1.96
CA SER A 192 6.64 11.37 -3.26
C SER A 192 7.35 10.43 -4.26
N TYR A 193 7.93 9.33 -3.79
CA TYR A 193 8.60 8.33 -4.62
C TYR A 193 7.71 7.09 -4.77
N THR A 194 7.15 6.90 -5.96
CA THR A 194 6.29 5.75 -6.25
C THR A 194 7.10 4.52 -6.62
N THR A 195 6.60 3.34 -6.21
CA THR A 195 7.09 2.04 -6.65
C THR A 195 5.99 1.31 -7.42
N PRO A 196 6.31 0.23 -8.15
CA PRO A 196 5.28 -0.59 -8.80
C PRO A 196 4.23 -1.20 -7.85
N LEU A 197 4.47 -1.19 -6.52
CA LEU A 197 3.49 -1.61 -5.51
C LEU A 197 2.44 -0.53 -5.20
N ASP A 198 2.72 0.71 -5.58
CA ASP A 198 1.88 1.88 -5.33
C ASP A 198 0.95 2.20 -6.50
N ASP A 199 1.23 1.60 -7.66
CA ASP A 199 0.38 1.63 -8.86
C ASP A 199 -0.96 0.94 -8.59
N ASP A 200 -2.06 1.56 -9.01
CA ASP A 200 -3.42 1.03 -8.83
C ASP A 200 -3.69 -0.24 -9.66
N GLU A 201 -2.86 -0.47 -10.69
CA GLU A 201 -2.86 -1.71 -11.46
C GLU A 201 -1.93 -2.79 -10.87
N CYS A 202 -1.31 -2.54 -9.72
CA CYS A 202 -0.49 -3.53 -9.04
C CYS A 202 -1.30 -4.81 -8.79
N PRO A 203 -0.84 -5.98 -9.27
CA PRO A 203 -1.56 -7.24 -9.08
C PRO A 203 -1.48 -7.75 -7.63
N ILE A 204 -0.66 -7.13 -6.79
CA ILE A 204 -0.39 -7.52 -5.41
C ILE A 204 -1.20 -6.63 -4.49
N ASP A 205 -2.28 -7.17 -3.95
CA ASP A 205 -3.10 -6.51 -2.94
C ASP A 205 -2.75 -7.03 -1.54
N GLU A 206 -2.38 -6.12 -0.63
CA GLU A 206 -1.90 -6.44 0.70
C GLU A 206 -2.97 -7.11 1.60
N TYR A 207 -4.25 -6.78 1.38
CA TYR A 207 -5.36 -7.44 2.08
C TYR A 207 -5.54 -8.88 1.60
N GLN A 208 -5.43 -9.13 0.28
CA GLN A 208 -5.43 -10.48 -0.27
C GLN A 208 -4.28 -11.31 0.26
N VAL A 209 -3.06 -10.78 0.17
CA VAL A 209 -1.85 -11.50 0.59
C VAL A 209 -1.96 -11.89 2.06
N PHE A 210 -2.37 -10.97 2.93
CA PHE A 210 -2.55 -11.27 4.35
C PHE A 210 -3.60 -12.36 4.58
N LYS A 211 -4.75 -12.27 3.93
CA LYS A 211 -5.82 -13.27 4.06
C LYS A 211 -5.34 -14.65 3.61
N GLU A 212 -4.70 -14.75 2.45
CA GLU A 212 -4.19 -16.01 1.91
C GLU A 212 -3.12 -16.62 2.81
N VAL A 213 -2.20 -15.79 3.34
CA VAL A 213 -1.18 -16.24 4.29
C VAL A 213 -1.82 -16.77 5.56
N MET A 214 -2.76 -16.05 6.17
CA MET A 214 -3.39 -16.48 7.42
C MET A 214 -4.21 -17.77 7.25
N GLN A 215 -4.97 -17.89 6.16
CA GLN A 215 -5.70 -19.13 5.84
C GLN A 215 -4.76 -20.29 5.52
N GLY A 216 -3.68 -20.02 4.79
CA GLY A 216 -2.62 -20.96 4.51
C GLY A 216 -1.98 -21.49 5.80
N LEU A 217 -1.61 -20.60 6.72
CA LEU A 217 -1.07 -20.94 8.03
C LEU A 217 -2.05 -21.77 8.85
N GLN A 218 -3.33 -21.41 8.86
CA GLN A 218 -4.35 -22.17 9.58
C GLN A 218 -4.43 -23.64 9.13
N SER A 219 -4.22 -23.90 7.84
CA SER A 219 -4.23 -25.26 7.28
C SER A 219 -2.90 -26.00 7.41
N ALA A 220 -1.77 -25.30 7.23
CA ALA A 220 -0.44 -25.90 7.15
C ALA A 220 0.26 -26.02 8.52
N ASP A 221 0.09 -25.02 9.40
CA ASP A 221 0.64 -25.00 10.76
C ASP A 221 -0.38 -24.42 11.75
N PRO A 222 -1.39 -25.21 12.17
CA PRO A 222 -2.43 -24.75 13.09
C PRO A 222 -1.89 -24.30 14.45
N MET A 223 -0.76 -24.86 14.88
CA MET A 223 -0.12 -24.49 16.14
C MET A 223 0.46 -23.08 16.04
N TRP A 224 1.13 -22.76 14.93
CA TRP A 224 1.62 -21.42 14.69
C TRP A 224 0.51 -20.40 14.51
N PHE A 225 -0.52 -20.73 13.74
CA PHE A 225 -1.71 -19.90 13.64
C PHE A 225 -2.31 -19.62 15.02
N GLY A 226 -2.44 -20.66 15.86
CA GLY A 226 -2.90 -20.53 17.23
C GLY A 226 -2.03 -19.57 18.07
N ALA A 227 -0.70 -19.65 17.97
CA ALA A 227 0.21 -18.75 18.68
C ALA A 227 0.06 -17.27 18.27
N LEU A 228 -0.25 -17.02 16.99
CA LEU A 228 -0.49 -15.69 16.45
C LEU A 228 -1.86 -15.11 16.88
N THR A 229 -2.89 -15.96 17.01
CA THR A 229 -4.27 -15.50 17.20
C THR A 229 -4.84 -15.73 18.61
N SER A 230 -4.21 -16.55 19.46
CA SER A 230 -4.79 -16.94 20.76
C SER A 230 -4.91 -15.78 21.75
N GLY A 231 -4.08 -14.74 21.60
CA GLY A 231 -4.05 -13.57 22.48
C GLY A 231 -5.01 -12.45 22.07
N LEU A 232 -5.74 -12.59 20.96
CA LEU A 232 -6.56 -11.51 20.42
C LEU A 232 -7.79 -11.22 21.28
N SER A 233 -8.03 -9.93 21.54
CA SER A 233 -9.26 -9.45 22.18
C SER A 233 -10.48 -9.66 21.26
N ALA A 234 -11.69 -9.58 21.82
CA ALA A 234 -12.93 -9.71 21.02
C ALA A 234 -13.01 -8.63 19.91
N GLU A 235 -12.52 -7.43 20.20
CA GLU A 235 -12.46 -6.32 19.24
C GLU A 235 -11.43 -6.59 18.14
N GLN A 236 -10.24 -7.07 18.50
CA GLN A 236 -9.21 -7.44 17.51
C GLN A 236 -9.66 -8.62 16.64
N GLN A 237 -10.36 -9.60 17.21
CA GLN A 237 -10.95 -10.69 16.44
C GLN A 237 -12.00 -10.17 15.45
N LYS A 238 -12.82 -9.20 15.85
CA LYS A 238 -13.78 -8.55 14.96
C LYS A 238 -13.07 -7.79 13.84
N SER A 239 -12.08 -6.97 14.16
CA SER A 239 -11.27 -6.23 13.18
C SER A 239 -10.59 -7.17 12.18
N LEU A 240 -10.05 -8.31 12.66
CA LEU A 240 -9.49 -9.35 11.79
C LEU A 240 -10.52 -9.91 10.79
N GLN A 241 -11.77 -10.14 11.21
CA GLN A 241 -12.82 -10.58 10.30
C GLN A 241 -13.21 -9.48 9.30
N GLU A 242 -13.27 -8.23 9.73
CA GLU A 242 -13.55 -7.08 8.86
C GLU A 242 -12.47 -6.93 7.77
N VAL A 243 -11.20 -7.13 8.12
CA VAL A 243 -10.08 -7.17 7.15
C VAL A 243 -10.29 -8.27 6.11
N TYR A 244 -10.74 -9.48 6.50
CA TYR A 244 -11.01 -10.56 5.54
C TYR A 244 -12.18 -10.28 4.62
N VAL A 245 -13.22 -9.59 5.11
CA VAL A 245 -14.37 -9.17 4.29
C VAL A 245 -13.94 -8.10 3.30
N LEU A 246 -13.17 -7.10 3.76
CA LEU A 246 -12.65 -6.05 2.89
C LEU A 246 -11.73 -6.63 1.81
N ALA A 247 -10.91 -7.63 2.16
CA ALA A 247 -10.14 -8.39 1.18
C ALA A 247 -11.10 -8.96 0.10
N ASP A 248 -12.12 -9.74 0.45
CA ASP A 248 -13.03 -10.31 -0.55
C ASP A 248 -13.66 -9.26 -1.48
N GLN A 249 -14.06 -8.12 -0.91
CA GLN A 249 -14.62 -7.00 -1.66
C GLN A 249 -13.61 -6.42 -2.66
N ARG A 250 -12.36 -6.18 -2.23
CA ARG A 250 -11.29 -5.65 -3.09
C ARG A 250 -10.95 -6.62 -4.23
N LYS A 251 -10.92 -7.93 -3.95
CA LYS A 251 -10.71 -8.95 -5.00
C LYS A 251 -11.82 -8.94 -6.03
N ALA A 252 -13.09 -8.94 -5.59
CA ALA A 252 -14.24 -8.91 -6.48
C ALA A 252 -14.27 -7.63 -7.33
N ALA A 253 -13.93 -6.48 -6.74
CA ALA A 253 -13.82 -5.21 -7.45
C ALA A 253 -12.71 -5.23 -8.51
N ALA A 254 -11.53 -5.74 -8.17
CA ALA A 254 -10.41 -5.87 -9.11
C ALA A 254 -10.73 -6.84 -10.26
N GLU A 255 -11.36 -7.98 -9.97
CA GLU A 255 -11.82 -8.93 -11.00
C GLU A 255 -12.87 -8.29 -11.92
N SER A 256 -13.80 -7.51 -11.37
CA SER A 256 -14.82 -6.79 -12.14
C SER A 256 -14.20 -5.77 -13.09
N ARG A 257 -13.28 -4.92 -12.60
CA ARG A 257 -12.52 -3.96 -13.42
C ARG A 257 -11.73 -4.65 -14.54
N ARG A 258 -11.13 -5.82 -14.25
CA ARG A 258 -10.40 -6.60 -15.25
C ARG A 258 -11.32 -7.17 -16.34
N ILE A 259 -12.52 -7.60 -15.99
CA ILE A 259 -13.53 -8.08 -16.96
C ILE A 259 -14.00 -6.93 -17.84
N GLU A 260 -14.23 -5.75 -17.27
CA GLU A 260 -14.59 -4.54 -18.01
C GLU A 260 -13.50 -4.13 -19.01
N LYS A 261 -12.25 -4.00 -18.55
CA LYS A 261 -11.08 -3.69 -19.40
C LYS A 261 -10.83 -4.73 -20.51
N SER A 262 -11.26 -5.97 -20.34
CA SER A 262 -11.13 -7.03 -21.36
C SER A 262 -12.31 -7.13 -22.34
N GLY A 263 -13.20 -6.13 -22.36
CA GLY A 263 -14.32 -6.04 -23.30
C GLY A 263 -15.62 -6.68 -22.80
N GLY A 264 -15.75 -6.88 -21.49
CA GLY A 264 -16.95 -7.42 -20.85
C GLY A 264 -17.04 -8.95 -20.89
N TYR A 265 -18.08 -9.49 -20.24
CA TYR A 265 -18.30 -10.94 -20.19
C TYR A 265 -18.68 -11.47 -21.58
N VAL A 266 -17.79 -12.25 -22.20
CA VAL A 266 -18.10 -12.95 -23.45
C VAL A 266 -19.13 -14.04 -23.16
N PHE A 267 -20.41 -13.77 -23.46
CA PHE A 267 -21.42 -14.82 -23.50
C PHE A 267 -20.97 -15.87 -24.52
N GLN A 268 -20.58 -17.05 -24.05
CA GLN A 268 -20.48 -18.20 -24.95
C GLN A 268 -21.82 -18.32 -25.66
N ASN A 269 -21.80 -18.28 -27.00
CA ASN A 269 -22.98 -18.45 -27.85
C ASN A 269 -23.77 -19.68 -27.39
N GLN A 270 -24.72 -19.47 -26.48
CA GLN A 270 -25.76 -20.45 -26.24
C GLN A 270 -26.54 -20.47 -27.54
N THR A 271 -26.41 -21.57 -28.28
CA THR A 271 -27.25 -21.85 -29.42
C THR A 271 -28.68 -21.81 -28.94
N VAL A 272 -29.37 -20.68 -29.17
CA VAL A 272 -30.79 -20.55 -28.92
C VAL A 272 -31.45 -21.63 -29.78
N PRO A 273 -32.14 -22.63 -29.20
CA PRO A 273 -32.79 -23.66 -29.99
C PRO A 273 -33.75 -22.99 -30.95
N THR A 274 -33.56 -23.18 -32.26
CA THR A 274 -34.39 -22.56 -33.31
C THR A 274 -35.85 -23.03 -33.29
N SER A 275 -36.19 -23.98 -32.42
CA SER A 275 -37.55 -24.43 -32.18
C SER A 275 -37.76 -24.72 -30.69
N PHE A 276 -38.50 -23.86 -30.01
CA PHE A 276 -39.07 -24.16 -28.71
C PHE A 276 -40.45 -24.77 -28.93
N ASN A 277 -40.60 -26.08 -28.71
CA ASN A 277 -41.88 -26.76 -28.92
C ASN A 277 -42.82 -26.49 -27.73
N PHE A 278 -43.73 -25.53 -27.87
CA PHE A 278 -44.84 -25.30 -26.92
C PHE A 278 -45.96 -26.33 -27.03
N GLY A 279 -45.90 -27.26 -27.99
CA GLY A 279 -46.88 -28.31 -28.22
C GLY A 279 -46.58 -29.55 -27.39
N GLY A 280 -46.77 -29.47 -26.07
CA GLY A 280 -47.00 -30.67 -25.26
C GLY A 280 -48.31 -31.31 -25.71
N ALA A 281 -48.24 -32.52 -26.28
CA ALA A 281 -49.43 -33.28 -26.62
C ALA A 281 -50.29 -33.46 -25.35
N PRO A 282 -51.62 -33.22 -25.40
CA PRO A 282 -52.47 -33.56 -24.28
C PRO A 282 -52.39 -35.06 -24.05
N LEU A 283 -52.04 -35.46 -22.82
CA LEU A 283 -52.22 -36.83 -22.38
C LEU A 283 -53.72 -37.09 -22.28
N CYS A 284 -54.24 -37.84 -23.27
CA CYS A 284 -55.50 -38.59 -23.31
C CYS A 284 -56.80 -37.83 -23.01
#